data_AF-A0A1Y1I848-F1
#
_entry.id   AF-A0A1Y1I848-F1
#
_cell.length_a   1.000
_cell.length_b   1.000
_cell.length_c   1.000
_cell.angle_alpha   90.00
_cell.angle_beta   90.00
_cell.angle_gamma   90.00
#
_symmetry.space_group_name_H-M   'P 1'
#
loop_
_entity.id
_entity.type
_entity.pdbx_description
1 polymer ?
#
loop_
_entity_poly.entity_id
_entity_poly.type
_entity_poly.pdbx_seq_one_letter_code
_entity_poly.pdbx_strand_id
1 'polypeptide(L)'
;MRTCAGCKATEYAKERDFQRCGRCKVPFYCSKECQRADWQVHRKICKELKQRKEAGEVKKCGLCGNRERPLTKTKCCNHWICDDAREYQLFSYDKNCCYRNHKRYTLCASHHDEGHGGDWRTCQTCKDYFQDPWEWWWRGRNFDDFRSQYNFEVLPDTIPKPPMPRCSDCNRGIDTRLEAHSLGRTGILCTGCVDHGSTPPLTYRMDGH
;
A
#
# COMPACT_ATOMS: atom_id res chain seq x y z
N MET A 1 -20.25 -6.72 21.29
CA MET A 1 -21.38 -7.31 22.05
C MET A 1 -20.91 -8.54 22.81
N ARG A 2 -21.15 -8.62 24.12
CA ARG A 2 -20.71 -9.75 24.96
C ARG A 2 -21.81 -10.82 25.11
N THR A 3 -21.41 -12.09 25.05
CA THR A 3 -22.30 -13.25 25.17
C THR A 3 -21.69 -14.27 26.13
N CYS A 4 -22.50 -14.81 27.03
CA CYS A 4 -22.09 -15.78 28.02
C CYS A 4 -21.82 -17.14 27.36
N ALA A 5 -20.63 -17.70 27.52
CA ALA A 5 -20.30 -19.01 26.94
C ALA A 5 -21.14 -20.16 27.54
N GLY A 6 -21.51 -20.05 28.83
CA GLY A 6 -22.28 -21.09 29.54
C GLY A 6 -23.78 -21.09 29.23
N CYS A 7 -24.45 -19.93 29.26
CA CYS A 7 -25.92 -19.84 29.12
C CYS A 7 -26.39 -19.08 27.88
N LYS A 8 -25.47 -18.60 27.03
CA LYS A 8 -25.73 -17.84 25.79
C LYS A 8 -26.47 -16.50 25.98
N ALA A 9 -26.75 -16.09 27.21
CA ALA A 9 -27.29 -14.76 27.51
C ALA A 9 -26.34 -13.67 27.01
N THR A 10 -26.91 -12.65 26.38
CA THR A 10 -26.21 -11.48 25.88
C THR A 10 -26.21 -10.38 26.93
N GLU A 11 -25.37 -9.37 26.76
CA GLU A 11 -25.28 -8.24 27.71
C GLU A 11 -26.57 -7.42 27.84
N TYR A 12 -27.48 -7.48 26.86
CA TYR A 12 -28.80 -6.86 26.96
C TYR A 12 -29.79 -7.68 27.77
N ALA A 13 -29.66 -9.01 27.77
CA ALA A 13 -30.58 -9.90 28.47
C ALA A 13 -30.37 -9.89 29.99
N LYS A 14 -29.21 -9.42 30.46
CA LYS A 14 -28.87 -9.27 31.87
C LYS A 14 -27.95 -8.07 32.04
N GLU A 15 -28.38 -7.03 32.75
CA GLU A 15 -27.52 -5.97 33.29
C GLU A 15 -26.58 -6.56 34.35
N ARG A 16 -25.59 -7.34 33.93
CA ARG A 16 -24.59 -7.98 34.79
C ARG A 16 -23.20 -7.79 34.23
N ASP A 17 -22.23 -7.68 35.13
CA ASP A 17 -20.83 -7.69 34.75
C ASP A 17 -20.40 -9.04 34.19
N PHE A 18 -19.90 -9.03 32.96
CA PHE A 18 -19.34 -10.21 32.32
C PHE A 18 -17.89 -10.40 32.74
N GLN A 19 -17.59 -11.55 33.33
CA GLN A 19 -16.25 -11.95 33.72
C GLN A 19 -15.59 -12.78 32.62
N ARG A 20 -14.29 -12.63 32.45
CA ARG A 20 -13.50 -13.45 31.53
C ARG A 20 -12.93 -14.67 32.27
N CYS A 21 -12.68 -15.76 31.55
CA CYS A 21 -11.90 -16.88 32.11
C CYS A 21 -10.57 -16.38 32.68
N GLY A 22 -10.27 -16.64 33.95
CA GLY A 22 -9.04 -16.14 34.59
C GLY A 22 -7.73 -16.62 33.94
N ARG A 23 -7.74 -17.79 33.28
CA ARG A 23 -6.56 -18.36 32.61
C ARG A 23 -6.32 -17.78 31.21
N CYS A 24 -7.20 -18.06 30.27
CA CYS A 24 -7.01 -17.66 28.88
C CYS A 24 -7.54 -16.25 28.59
N LYS A 25 -8.42 -15.70 29.44
CA LYS A 25 -9.08 -14.40 29.28
C LYS A 25 -9.90 -14.26 27.98
N VAL A 26 -10.34 -15.38 27.38
CA VAL A 26 -11.08 -15.41 26.10
C VAL A 26 -12.60 -15.42 26.27
N PRO A 27 -13.27 -16.50 26.72
CA PRO A 27 -14.72 -16.50 26.83
C PRO A 27 -15.19 -15.59 27.97
N PHE A 28 -16.39 -15.03 27.79
CA PHE A 28 -17.10 -14.28 28.81
C PHE A 28 -18.16 -15.14 29.51
N TYR A 29 -18.40 -14.85 30.78
CA TYR A 29 -19.40 -15.50 31.61
C TYR A 29 -20.15 -14.44 32.42
N CYS A 30 -21.48 -14.57 32.52
CA CYS A 30 -22.28 -13.69 33.37
C CYS A 30 -22.21 -14.06 34.86
N SER A 31 -21.58 -15.20 35.20
CA SER A 31 -21.40 -15.65 36.59
C SER A 31 -20.37 -16.79 36.69
N LYS A 32 -19.89 -17.07 37.92
CA LYS A 32 -18.96 -18.20 38.19
C LYS A 32 -19.61 -19.55 37.94
N GLU A 33 -20.94 -19.66 38.11
CA GLU A 33 -21.70 -20.88 37.85
C GLU A 33 -21.67 -21.22 36.35
N CYS A 34 -21.89 -20.23 35.49
CA CYS A 34 -21.80 -20.41 34.04
C CYS A 34 -20.37 -20.81 33.60
N GLN A 35 -19.33 -20.27 34.25
CA GLN A 35 -17.95 -20.67 33.99
C GLN A 35 -17.68 -22.12 34.41
N ARG A 36 -18.16 -22.54 35.58
CA ARG A 36 -17.99 -23.92 36.08
C ARG A 36 -18.74 -24.93 35.21
N ALA A 37 -19.95 -24.59 34.76
CA ALA A 37 -20.74 -25.44 33.86
C ALA A 37 -20.03 -25.65 32.51
N ASP A 38 -19.49 -24.58 31.93
CA ASP A 38 -18.75 -24.63 30.66
C ASP A 38 -17.38 -25.31 30.79
N TRP A 39 -16.83 -25.46 31.99
CA TRP A 39 -15.46 -25.96 32.22
C TRP A 39 -15.20 -27.34 31.61
N GLN A 40 -16.19 -28.25 31.60
CA GLN A 40 -16.04 -29.59 31.03
C GLN A 40 -15.65 -29.57 29.55
N VAL A 41 -16.15 -28.57 28.82
CA VAL A 41 -15.88 -28.32 27.41
C VAL A 41 -14.70 -27.37 27.26
N HIS A 42 -14.73 -26.20 27.92
CA HIS A 42 -13.72 -25.15 27.78
C HIS A 42 -12.31 -25.61 28.15
N ARG A 43 -12.14 -26.48 29.15
CA ARG A 43 -10.81 -26.95 29.60
C ARG A 43 -9.96 -27.53 28.46
N LYS A 44 -10.61 -28.16 27.47
CA LYS A 44 -9.95 -28.78 26.31
C LYS A 44 -9.22 -27.74 25.46
N ILE A 45 -9.81 -26.55 25.32
CA ILE A 45 -9.27 -25.46 24.49
C ILE A 45 -8.65 -24.32 25.30
N CYS A 46 -8.80 -24.31 26.63
CA CYS A 46 -8.35 -23.21 27.50
C CYS A 46 -6.84 -22.95 27.36
N LYS A 47 -6.03 -24.01 27.29
CA LYS A 47 -4.57 -23.92 27.13
C LYS A 47 -4.19 -23.32 25.78
N GLU A 48 -4.78 -23.81 24.70
CA GLU A 48 -4.54 -23.31 23.34
C GLU A 48 -4.97 -21.85 23.19
N LEU A 49 -6.12 -21.46 23.75
CA LEU A 49 -6.58 -20.08 23.78
C LEU A 49 -5.64 -19.17 24.55
N LYS A 50 -5.07 -19.64 25.67
CA LYS A 50 -4.04 -18.90 26.42
C LYS A 50 -2.79 -18.71 25.56
N GLN A 51 -2.28 -19.79 24.95
CA GLN A 51 -1.09 -19.76 24.09
C GLN A 51 -1.29 -18.83 22.88
N ARG A 52 -2.42 -18.91 22.19
CA ARG A 52 -2.75 -18.02 21.06
C ARG A 52 -2.83 -16.55 21.48
N LYS A 53 -3.36 -16.29 22.68
CA LYS A 53 -3.42 -14.94 23.24
C LYS A 53 -2.02 -14.41 23.60
N GLU A 54 -1.15 -15.26 24.12
CA GLU A 54 0.24 -14.91 24.48
C GLU A 54 1.15 -14.78 23.24
N ALA A 55 0.95 -15.62 22.22
CA ALA A 55 1.65 -15.55 20.94
C ALA A 55 1.29 -14.29 20.12
N GLY A 56 0.14 -13.67 20.41
CA GLY A 56 -0.35 -12.53 19.65
C GLY A 56 -0.70 -12.90 18.20
N GLU A 57 -1.20 -11.92 17.46
CA GLU A 57 -1.31 -12.06 16.00
C GLU A 57 0.08 -11.88 15.39
N VAL A 58 0.57 -12.92 14.69
CA VAL A 58 1.84 -12.83 13.96
C VAL A 58 1.65 -11.81 12.84
N LYS A 59 2.21 -10.61 13.05
CA LYS A 59 2.21 -9.55 12.05
C LYS A 59 3.00 -10.01 10.84
N LYS A 60 2.50 -9.69 9.65
CA LYS A 60 3.16 -9.96 8.37
C LYS A 60 3.42 -8.65 7.64
N CYS A 61 4.44 -8.64 6.79
CA CYS A 61 4.67 -7.54 5.87
C CYS A 61 3.47 -7.43 4.91
N GLY A 62 2.90 -6.24 4.81
CA GLY A 62 1.78 -5.99 3.92
C GLY A 62 2.12 -5.97 2.43
N LEU A 63 3.41 -5.83 2.06
CA LEU A 63 3.85 -5.79 0.67
C LEU A 63 4.32 -7.17 0.18
N CYS A 64 5.21 -7.84 0.92
CA CYS A 64 5.78 -9.14 0.51
C CYS A 64 5.21 -10.35 1.26
N GLY A 65 4.37 -10.16 2.28
CA GLY A 65 3.77 -11.25 3.05
C GLY A 65 4.69 -11.95 4.06
N ASN A 66 5.98 -11.58 4.12
CA ASN A 66 6.96 -12.20 5.02
C ASN A 66 6.57 -12.02 6.50
N ARG A 67 6.82 -13.05 7.32
CA ARG A 67 6.47 -13.12 8.76
C ARG A 67 7.69 -13.23 9.69
N GLU A 68 8.87 -13.41 9.11
CA GLU A 68 10.10 -13.72 9.83
C GLU A 68 11.01 -12.49 9.96
N ARG A 69 10.99 -11.62 8.94
CA ARG A 69 11.80 -10.40 8.91
C ARG A 69 11.32 -9.37 9.94
N PRO A 70 12.23 -8.55 10.49
CA PRO A 70 11.85 -7.40 11.32
C PRO A 70 10.84 -6.51 10.59
N LEU A 71 9.77 -6.14 11.28
CA LEU A 71 8.71 -5.28 10.75
C LEU A 71 8.75 -3.92 11.41
N THR A 72 8.58 -2.88 10.61
CA THR A 72 8.30 -1.51 11.05
C THR A 72 6.92 -1.08 10.61
N LYS A 73 6.36 -0.07 11.29
CA LYS A 73 5.09 0.53 10.91
C LYS A 73 5.35 1.81 10.14
N THR A 74 4.75 1.96 8.96
CA THR A 74 4.89 3.18 8.16
C THR A 74 4.24 4.37 8.86
N LYS A 75 4.88 5.54 8.79
CA LYS A 75 4.34 6.78 9.36
C LYS A 75 3.23 7.39 8.51
N CYS A 76 3.34 7.24 7.18
CA CYS A 76 2.39 7.78 6.21
C CYS A 76 1.03 7.07 6.20
N CYS A 77 1.01 5.74 6.17
CA CYS A 77 -0.22 4.94 5.95
C CYS A 77 -0.46 3.85 7.01
N ASN A 78 0.34 3.81 8.08
CA ASN A 78 0.13 2.91 9.22
C ASN A 78 0.16 1.40 8.90
N HIS A 79 0.80 0.98 7.82
CA HIS A 79 0.96 -0.43 7.45
C HIS A 79 2.25 -1.03 8.02
N TRP A 80 2.20 -2.32 8.39
CA TRP A 80 3.38 -3.08 8.80
C TRP A 80 4.15 -3.60 7.59
N ILE A 81 5.44 -3.27 7.47
CA ILE A 81 6.31 -3.69 6.37
C ILE A 81 7.71 -4.06 6.85
N CYS A 82 8.45 -4.84 6.07
CA CYS A 82 9.83 -5.22 6.39
C CYS A 82 10.75 -3.99 6.52
N ASP A 83 11.58 -4.00 7.56
CA ASP A 83 12.60 -2.99 7.85
C ASP A 83 13.96 -3.65 8.09
N ASP A 84 14.54 -4.12 7.00
CA ASP A 84 15.89 -4.68 6.90
C ASP A 84 16.89 -3.67 6.30
N ALA A 85 16.57 -2.37 6.34
CA ALA A 85 17.43 -1.32 5.79
C ALA A 85 18.85 -1.29 6.40
N ARG A 86 19.01 -1.87 7.59
CA ARG A 86 20.29 -1.98 8.32
C ARG A 86 21.14 -3.19 7.92
N GLU A 87 20.58 -4.15 7.19
CA GLU A 87 21.30 -5.34 6.68
C GLU A 87 21.79 -5.16 5.23
N TYR A 88 21.56 -3.98 4.64
CA TYR A 88 21.99 -3.66 3.28
C TYR A 88 23.51 -3.67 3.16
N GLN A 89 24.06 -4.73 2.55
CA GLN A 89 25.44 -4.73 2.07
C GLN A 89 25.51 -3.99 0.73
N LEU A 90 26.41 -3.00 0.63
CA LEU A 90 26.77 -2.40 -0.64
C LEU A 90 27.24 -3.51 -1.60
N PHE A 91 26.74 -3.48 -2.85
CA PHE A 91 27.01 -4.45 -3.92
C PHE A 91 26.32 -5.82 -3.84
N SER A 92 25.41 -6.09 -2.89
CA SER A 92 24.75 -7.41 -2.80
C SER A 92 23.63 -7.65 -3.82
N TYR A 93 23.30 -6.69 -4.70
CA TYR A 93 22.12 -6.72 -5.58
C TYR A 93 20.78 -7.03 -4.85
N ASP A 94 20.75 -6.99 -3.51
CA ASP A 94 19.58 -7.39 -2.74
C ASP A 94 18.43 -6.42 -2.94
N LYS A 95 17.35 -6.94 -3.52
CA LYS A 95 16.18 -6.16 -3.96
C LYS A 95 15.23 -5.75 -2.84
N ASN A 96 15.42 -6.21 -1.61
CA ASN A 96 14.26 -6.45 -0.75
C ASN A 96 14.25 -5.65 0.54
N CYS A 97 14.21 -4.31 0.46
CA CYS A 97 13.75 -3.48 1.58
C CYS A 97 12.41 -2.83 1.25
N CYS A 98 11.32 -3.46 1.73
CA CYS A 98 9.96 -2.98 1.56
C CYS A 98 9.81 -1.54 2.07
N TYR A 99 10.42 -1.20 3.20
CA TYR A 99 10.41 0.16 3.74
C TYR A 99 11.08 1.18 2.80
N ARG A 100 12.29 0.89 2.32
CA ARG A 100 13.02 1.79 1.41
C ARG A 100 12.27 2.00 0.09
N ASN A 101 11.77 0.91 -0.50
CA ASN A 101 11.03 0.99 -1.76
C ASN A 101 9.68 1.70 -1.56
N HIS A 102 8.98 1.45 -0.46
CA HIS A 102 7.77 2.18 -0.10
C HIS A 102 8.05 3.68 0.03
N LYS A 103 9.10 4.07 0.78
CA LYS A 103 9.50 5.46 0.94
C LYS A 103 9.85 6.12 -0.40
N ARG A 104 10.54 5.40 -1.28
CA ARG A 104 11.06 5.94 -2.55
C ARG A 104 10.01 6.05 -3.65
N TYR A 105 9.08 5.11 -3.74
CA TYR A 105 8.23 4.97 -4.92
C TYR A 105 6.75 5.30 -4.68
N THR A 106 6.31 5.48 -3.44
CA THR A 106 4.89 5.77 -3.16
C THR A 106 4.59 7.26 -3.01
N LEU A 107 3.42 7.64 -3.52
CA LEU A 107 2.92 9.00 -3.39
C LEU A 107 2.52 9.32 -1.94
N CYS A 108 2.03 8.33 -1.18
CA CYS A 108 1.69 8.53 0.23
C CYS A 108 2.92 8.80 1.10
N ALA A 109 4.06 8.14 0.85
CA ALA A 109 5.29 8.39 1.60
C ALA A 109 5.89 9.76 1.27
N SER A 110 5.98 10.11 -0.02
CA SER A 110 6.46 11.45 -0.42
C SER A 110 5.57 12.57 0.13
N HIS A 111 4.24 12.44 0.02
CA HIS A 111 3.31 13.39 0.62
C HIS A 111 3.52 13.60 2.13
N HIS A 112 3.74 12.51 2.88
CA HIS A 112 4.02 12.58 4.31
C HIS A 112 5.40 13.20 4.59
N ASP A 113 6.43 12.85 3.82
CA ASP A 113 7.80 13.33 4.04
C ASP A 113 7.94 14.84 3.72
N GLU A 114 7.16 15.34 2.76
CA GLU A 114 7.02 16.79 2.47
C GLU A 114 6.13 17.52 3.51
N GLY A 115 5.50 16.79 4.43
CA GLY A 115 4.70 17.37 5.51
C GLY A 115 3.36 17.97 5.06
N HIS A 116 2.83 17.51 3.93
CA HIS A 116 1.54 17.99 3.43
C HIS A 116 0.37 17.48 4.30
N GLY A 117 -0.63 18.34 4.52
CA GLY A 117 -1.87 17.98 5.19
C GLY A 117 -2.89 17.35 4.24
N GLY A 118 -3.78 16.49 4.76
CA GLY A 118 -4.87 15.89 4.00
C GLY A 118 -4.51 14.55 3.35
N ASP A 119 -5.31 14.14 2.35
CA ASP A 119 -5.09 12.91 1.57
C ASP A 119 -4.19 13.21 0.35
N TRP A 120 -3.13 12.41 0.19
CA TRP A 120 -2.20 12.50 -0.93
C TRP A 120 -2.87 12.38 -2.30
N ARG A 121 -4.01 11.69 -2.40
CA ARG A 121 -4.76 11.52 -3.66
C ARG A 121 -5.41 12.82 -4.14
N THR A 122 -5.73 13.71 -3.21
CA THR A 122 -6.41 14.98 -3.49
C THR A 122 -5.49 16.18 -3.35
N CYS A 123 -4.30 16.01 -2.76
CA CYS A 123 -3.29 17.04 -2.61
C CYS A 123 -2.86 17.64 -3.97
N GLN A 124 -3.19 18.91 -4.19
CA GLN A 124 -2.88 19.62 -5.44
C GLN A 124 -1.38 19.89 -5.58
N THR A 125 -0.71 20.27 -4.48
CA THR A 125 0.76 20.44 -4.47
C THR A 125 1.49 19.17 -4.92
N CYS A 126 1.03 17.99 -4.48
CA CYS A 126 1.59 16.73 -4.93
C CYS A 126 1.30 16.41 -6.40
N LYS A 127 0.17 16.88 -6.95
CA LYS A 127 -0.13 16.72 -8.39
C LYS A 127 0.76 17.62 -9.23
N ASP A 128 0.90 18.88 -8.83
CA ASP A 128 1.63 19.91 -9.57
C ASP A 128 3.15 19.73 -9.49
N TYR A 129 3.65 19.02 -8.47
CA TYR A 129 5.06 18.62 -8.37
C TYR A 129 5.52 17.80 -9.58
N PHE A 130 4.63 16.95 -10.12
CA PHE A 130 4.93 16.23 -11.34
C PHE A 130 4.65 17.17 -12.52
N GLN A 131 5.73 17.56 -13.22
CA GLN A 131 5.61 18.33 -14.47
C GLN A 131 4.72 17.61 -15.50
N ASP A 132 4.66 16.28 -15.40
CA ASP A 132 3.83 15.42 -16.22
C ASP A 132 2.70 14.76 -15.38
N PRO A 133 1.42 15.16 -15.59
CA PRO A 133 0.28 14.54 -14.93
C PRO A 133 0.18 13.03 -15.16
N TRP A 134 0.69 12.52 -16.30
CA TRP A 134 0.77 11.09 -16.60
C TRP A 134 1.59 10.34 -15.56
N GLU A 135 2.74 10.87 -15.14
CA GLU A 135 3.59 10.24 -14.14
C GLU A 135 2.90 10.14 -12.78
N TRP A 136 2.28 11.23 -12.32
CA TRP A 136 1.53 11.24 -11.05
C TRP A 136 0.41 10.20 -11.05
N TRP A 137 -0.43 10.22 -12.10
CA TRP A 137 -1.57 9.29 -12.21
C TRP A 137 -1.09 7.84 -12.22
N TRP A 138 -0.03 7.56 -12.98
CA TRP A 138 0.49 6.21 -13.14
C TRP A 138 1.11 5.66 -11.85
N ARG A 139 1.91 6.48 -11.14
CA ARG A 139 2.49 6.12 -9.82
C ARG A 139 1.43 5.86 -8.76
N GLY A 140 0.31 6.57 -8.81
CA GLY A 140 -0.80 6.40 -7.87
C GLY A 140 -1.66 5.17 -8.12
N ARG A 141 -1.52 4.47 -9.25
CA ARG A 141 -2.43 3.38 -9.67
C ARG A 141 -1.83 1.97 -9.60
N ASN A 142 -0.59 1.81 -9.16
CA ASN A 142 0.12 0.52 -9.10
C ASN A 142 0.15 -0.26 -10.42
N PHE A 143 0.17 0.41 -11.58
CA PHE A 143 0.26 -0.29 -12.85
C PHE A 143 1.58 -1.08 -12.95
N ASP A 144 1.52 -2.23 -13.63
CA ASP A 144 2.43 -3.38 -13.63
C ASP A 144 3.92 -3.08 -13.99
N ASP A 145 4.61 -2.30 -13.15
CA ASP A 145 6.08 -2.16 -13.13
C ASP A 145 6.59 -2.65 -11.77
N PHE A 146 7.83 -3.12 -11.76
CA PHE A 146 8.51 -3.59 -10.55
C PHE A 146 8.64 -2.49 -9.47
N ARG A 147 8.48 -1.22 -9.86
CA ARG A 147 8.60 -0.03 -8.99
C ARG A 147 7.27 0.41 -8.37
N SER A 148 6.14 -0.07 -8.88
CA SER A 148 4.81 0.47 -8.53
C SER A 148 4.01 -0.40 -7.58
N GLN A 149 4.57 -1.49 -7.06
CA GLN A 149 3.85 -2.45 -6.22
C GLN A 149 3.90 -2.12 -4.72
N TYR A 150 4.30 -0.89 -4.37
CA TYR A 150 4.53 -0.51 -2.97
C TYR A 150 3.44 0.39 -2.38
N ASN A 151 2.46 0.86 -3.17
CA ASN A 151 1.30 1.56 -2.58
C ASN A 151 0.31 0.54 -2.03
N PHE A 152 -0.10 0.73 -0.78
CA PHE A 152 -1.19 -0.03 -0.17
C PHE A 152 -2.56 0.41 -0.65
N GLU A 153 -2.66 1.69 -0.99
CA GLU A 153 -3.87 2.29 -1.48
C GLU A 153 -3.59 3.02 -2.78
N VAL A 154 -4.52 2.96 -3.73
CA VAL A 154 -4.36 3.55 -5.06
C VAL A 154 -5.28 4.75 -5.27
N LEU A 155 -5.02 5.52 -6.33
CA LEU A 155 -5.92 6.54 -6.83
C LEU A 155 -7.25 5.88 -7.25
N PRO A 156 -8.40 6.44 -6.85
CA PRO A 156 -9.70 5.89 -7.20
C PRO A 156 -9.99 6.05 -8.70
N ASP A 157 -10.90 5.24 -9.22
CA ASP A 157 -11.31 5.29 -10.63
C ASP A 157 -11.99 6.59 -11.03
N THR A 158 -12.45 7.38 -10.06
CA THR A 158 -12.98 8.72 -10.27
C THR A 158 -11.93 9.73 -10.74
N ILE A 159 -10.63 9.43 -10.58
CA ILE A 159 -9.55 10.28 -11.10
C ILE A 159 -9.27 9.88 -12.55
N PRO A 160 -9.58 10.76 -13.52
CA PRO A 160 -9.47 10.43 -14.94
C PRO A 160 -8.01 10.18 -15.34
N LYS A 161 -7.83 9.26 -16.29
CA LYS A 161 -6.52 8.99 -16.90
C LYS A 161 -6.10 10.19 -17.76
N PRO A 162 -4.96 10.85 -17.46
CA PRO A 162 -4.46 11.95 -18.28
C PRO A 162 -3.98 11.44 -19.65
N PRO A 163 -3.95 12.31 -20.68
CA PRO A 163 -3.37 11.96 -21.97
C PRO A 163 -1.88 11.63 -21.80
N MET A 164 -1.40 10.67 -22.58
CA MET A 164 0.03 10.36 -22.63
C MET A 164 0.80 11.57 -23.19
N PRO A 165 1.97 11.92 -22.63
CA PRO A 165 2.83 12.97 -23.16
C PRO A 165 3.15 12.75 -24.63
N ARG A 166 3.34 13.83 -25.39
CA ARG A 166 3.66 13.76 -26.82
C ARG A 166 4.91 14.56 -27.11
N CYS A 167 5.74 14.04 -28.01
CA CYS A 167 6.92 14.74 -28.53
C CYS A 167 6.51 16.08 -29.15
N SER A 168 7.16 17.18 -28.75
CA SER A 168 6.87 18.51 -29.31
C SER A 168 7.14 18.62 -30.81
N ASP A 169 8.02 17.78 -31.37
CA ASP A 169 8.42 17.85 -32.79
C ASP A 169 7.57 16.93 -33.69
N CYS A 170 7.44 15.65 -33.32
CA CYS A 170 6.78 14.64 -34.16
C CYS A 170 5.40 14.21 -33.65
N ASN A 171 4.95 14.74 -32.51
CA ASN A 171 3.66 14.46 -31.87
C ASN A 171 3.42 12.98 -31.48
N ARG A 172 4.45 12.12 -31.54
CA ARG A 172 4.39 10.72 -31.06
C ARG A 172 4.20 10.69 -29.55
N GLY A 173 3.35 9.79 -29.06
CA GLY A 173 3.22 9.51 -27.63
C GLY A 173 4.54 9.01 -27.04
N ILE A 174 4.93 9.53 -25.88
CA ILE A 174 6.14 9.17 -25.13
C ILE A 174 5.69 8.65 -23.77
N ASP A 175 6.05 7.41 -23.43
CA ASP A 175 5.95 6.94 -22.05
C ASP A 175 7.22 7.32 -21.30
N THR A 176 7.18 8.46 -20.62
CA THR A 176 8.30 9.10 -19.90
C THR A 176 8.98 8.21 -18.86
N ARG A 177 8.36 7.09 -18.50
CA ARG A 177 8.88 6.13 -17.52
C ARG A 177 9.72 5.03 -18.14
N LEU A 178 9.41 4.65 -19.38
CA LEU A 178 9.99 3.49 -20.08
C LEU A 178 10.93 3.93 -21.20
N GLU A 179 10.70 5.12 -21.74
CA GLU A 179 11.45 5.66 -22.87
C GLU A 179 12.33 6.82 -22.42
N ALA A 180 13.58 6.82 -22.90
CA ALA A 180 14.45 7.97 -22.77
C ALA A 180 13.85 9.17 -23.51
N HIS A 181 13.97 10.34 -22.92
CA HIS A 181 13.44 11.60 -23.44
C HIS A 181 14.28 12.76 -22.92
N SER A 182 14.14 13.93 -23.55
CA SER A 182 14.80 15.16 -23.14
C SER A 182 13.79 16.30 -22.97
N LEU A 183 14.07 17.21 -22.04
CA LEU A 183 13.32 18.46 -21.90
C LEU A 183 13.90 19.51 -22.84
N GLY A 184 13.13 19.87 -23.88
CA GLY A 184 13.45 20.94 -24.81
C GLY A 184 12.81 22.28 -24.40
N ARG A 185 13.03 23.32 -25.20
CA ARG A 185 12.46 24.67 -24.96
C ARG A 185 10.93 24.71 -25.02
N THR A 186 10.33 23.87 -25.86
CA THR A 186 8.88 23.88 -26.16
C THR A 186 8.15 22.68 -25.57
N GLY A 187 8.82 21.87 -24.74
CA GLY A 187 8.26 20.66 -24.16
C GLY A 187 9.18 19.45 -24.29
N ILE A 188 8.58 18.26 -24.22
CA ILE A 188 9.31 16.99 -24.21
C ILE A 188 9.68 16.54 -25.62
N LEU A 189 10.90 16.01 -25.79
CA LEU A 189 11.41 15.47 -27.04
C LEU A 189 11.75 13.99 -26.90
N CYS A 190 11.34 13.17 -27.88
CA CYS A 190 11.79 11.78 -27.94
C CYS A 190 13.24 11.70 -28.42
N THR A 191 13.95 10.63 -28.05
CA THR A 191 15.34 10.40 -28.48
C THR A 191 15.53 10.53 -29.99
N GLY A 192 14.61 9.99 -30.80
CA GLY A 192 14.71 10.11 -32.26
C GLY A 192 14.74 11.55 -32.78
N CYS A 193 13.95 12.47 -32.20
CA CYS A 193 13.97 13.89 -32.58
C CYS A 193 15.19 14.62 -32.00
N VAL A 194 15.70 14.19 -30.85
CA VAL A 194 16.94 14.73 -30.25
C VAL A 194 18.15 14.33 -31.10
N ASP A 195 18.25 13.07 -31.51
CA ASP A 195 19.43 12.49 -32.15
C ASP A 195 19.49 12.80 -33.65
N HIS A 196 18.35 12.97 -34.32
CA HIS A 196 18.27 13.11 -35.79
C HIS A 196 17.68 14.45 -36.25
N GLY A 197 17.32 15.34 -35.33
CA GLY A 197 16.55 16.54 -35.62
C GLY A 197 15.08 16.22 -35.92
N SER A 198 14.23 17.24 -35.84
CA SER A 198 12.79 17.12 -36.11
C SER A 198 12.54 16.51 -37.50
N THR A 199 12.10 15.25 -37.55
CA THR A 199 11.57 14.68 -38.77
C THR A 199 10.24 15.37 -39.08
N PRO A 200 9.99 15.83 -40.31
CA PRO A 200 8.71 16.42 -40.66
C PRO A 200 7.61 15.36 -40.42
N PRO A 201 6.41 15.78 -39.97
CA PRO A 201 5.31 14.85 -39.75
C PRO A 201 5.04 14.09 -41.05
N LEU A 202 4.92 12.76 -40.96
CA LEU A 202 4.46 11.93 -42.06
C LEU A 202 3.02 12.33 -42.40
N THR A 203 2.84 13.33 -43.26
CA THR A 203 1.59 13.50 -44.00
C THR A 203 1.59 12.45 -45.10
N TYR A 204 1.28 11.20 -44.74
CA TYR A 204 0.86 10.24 -45.74
C TYR A 204 -0.56 10.63 -46.16
N ARG A 205 -0.66 11.50 -47.17
CA ARG A 205 -1.85 11.63 -47.99
C ARG A 205 -2.06 10.28 -48.67
N MET A 206 -3.22 9.68 -48.47
CA MET A 206 -3.75 8.73 -49.43
C MET A 206 -4.02 9.51 -50.72
N ASP A 207 -3.42 9.07 -51.83
CA ASP A 207 -3.92 9.36 -53.17
C ASP A 207 -3.51 8.23 -54.13
N GLY A 208 -4.52 7.53 -54.64
CA GLY A 208 -4.63 6.99 -56.00
C GLY A 208 -3.61 5.97 -56.52
N HIS A 209 -4.04 4.72 -56.66
CA HIS A 209 -4.25 4.05 -57.96
C HIS A 209 -5.18 2.84 -57.80
#